data_AF-A0A9W9Z6V1-F1
#
_entry.id   AF-A0A9W9Z6V1-F1
#
_cell.length_a   1.000
_cell.length_b   1.000
_cell.length_c   1.000
_cell.angle_alpha   90.00
_cell.angle_beta   90.00
_cell.angle_gamma   90.00
#
_symmetry.space_group_name_H-M   'P 1'
#
loop_
_entity.id
_entity.type
_entity.pdbx_description
1 polymer ?
#
loop_
_entity_poly.entity_id
_entity_poly.type
_entity_poly.pdbx_seq_one_letter_code
_entity_poly.pdbx_strand_id
1 'polypeptide(L)'
;MATAVGLSGGSTLHGVTDDQKRWVVFGIALSKVLVTQIRPFVEQEVQKEYVSLSASHSIHTQSTSGRLKHWPTFLKYENINGNDAFPRLPGGRYDYSKFDCRVTSHVDFAKLYVENHMAKFNAFDEHCDASAMLALLGKVPVFSRAVQCAADDVRQARNAWAHCVFSDWDPVNYQQRFVEMENLAKALV
;
A
#
# COMPACT_ATOMS: atom_id res chain seq x y z
N MET A 1 -5.37 -54.20 -22.10
CA MET A 1 -5.76 -53.13 -21.16
C MET A 1 -4.57 -52.19 -21.02
N ALA A 2 -4.71 -50.96 -21.53
CA ALA A 2 -3.65 -49.95 -21.49
C ALA A 2 -3.68 -49.24 -20.13
N THR A 3 -2.54 -49.21 -19.45
CA THR A 3 -2.30 -48.39 -18.27
C THR A 3 -2.11 -46.94 -18.71
N ALA A 4 -3.00 -46.07 -18.24
CA ALA A 4 -2.89 -44.63 -18.44
C ALA A 4 -1.72 -44.10 -17.61
N VAL A 5 -0.68 -43.61 -18.29
CA VAL A 5 0.41 -42.84 -17.69
C VAL A 5 -0.15 -41.44 -17.45
N GLY A 6 -0.29 -41.05 -16.18
CA GLY A 6 -0.63 -39.69 -15.80
C GLY A 6 0.49 -38.73 -16.21
N LEU A 7 0.26 -37.91 -17.23
CA LEU A 7 1.13 -36.80 -17.57
C LEU A 7 0.80 -35.62 -16.65
N SER A 8 1.46 -35.56 -15.50
CA SER A 8 1.59 -34.34 -14.72
C SER A 8 2.60 -33.43 -15.40
N GLY A 9 2.12 -32.58 -16.31
CA GLY A 9 2.90 -31.47 -16.89
C GLY A 9 3.17 -30.39 -15.85
N GLY A 10 4.14 -30.62 -14.97
CA GLY A 10 4.65 -29.62 -14.03
C GLY A 10 5.97 -29.05 -14.54
N SER A 11 5.99 -27.77 -14.89
CA SER A 11 7.23 -27.03 -15.16
C SER A 11 8.17 -27.15 -13.95
N THR A 12 9.29 -27.88 -14.10
CA THR A 12 10.33 -27.98 -13.07
C THR A 12 11.32 -26.85 -13.27
N LEU A 13 11.12 -25.75 -12.55
CA LEU A 13 12.19 -24.79 -12.25
C LEU A 13 13.27 -25.53 -11.45
N HIS A 14 14.23 -26.13 -12.16
CA HIS A 14 15.36 -26.84 -11.56
C HIS A 14 16.14 -25.89 -10.66
N GLY A 15 16.39 -26.31 -9.40
CA GLY A 15 17.15 -25.52 -8.42
C GLY A 15 16.33 -24.56 -7.56
N VAL A 16 15.00 -24.53 -7.69
CA VAL A 16 14.11 -23.71 -6.85
C VAL A 16 13.43 -24.59 -5.80
N THR A 17 13.63 -24.29 -4.51
CA THR A 17 12.98 -25.00 -3.41
C THR A 17 11.47 -24.74 -3.40
N ASP A 18 10.69 -25.61 -2.76
CA ASP A 18 9.25 -25.39 -2.67
C ASP A 18 8.91 -24.11 -1.91
N ASP A 19 9.70 -23.75 -0.90
CA ASP A 19 9.55 -22.50 -0.16
C ASP A 19 9.77 -21.27 -1.06
N GLN A 20 10.79 -21.32 -1.94
CA GLN A 20 11.01 -20.28 -2.94
C GLN A 20 9.86 -20.19 -3.95
N LYS A 21 9.30 -21.33 -4.38
CA LYS A 21 8.11 -21.33 -5.26
C LYS A 21 6.92 -20.66 -4.57
N ARG A 22 6.66 -20.99 -3.29
CA ARG A 22 5.60 -20.37 -2.49
C ARG A 22 5.79 -18.86 -2.34
N TRP A 23 7.03 -18.43 -2.07
CA TRP A 23 7.41 -17.01 -2.04
C TRP A 23 7.10 -16.29 -3.37
N VAL A 24 7.44 -16.90 -4.52
CA VAL A 24 7.12 -16.34 -5.85
C VAL A 24 5.60 -16.24 -6.04
N VAL A 25 4.86 -17.32 -5.77
CA VAL A 25 3.41 -17.37 -5.98
C VAL A 25 2.70 -16.32 -5.14
N PHE A 26 3.10 -16.14 -3.87
CA PHE A 26 2.53 -15.10 -3.03
C PHE A 26 2.79 -13.69 -3.59
N GLY A 27 4.02 -13.39 -4.04
CA GLY A 27 4.35 -12.08 -4.60
C GLY A 27 3.50 -11.72 -5.82
N ILE A 28 3.25 -12.71 -6.69
CA ILE A 28 2.36 -12.58 -7.85
C ILE A 28 0.91 -12.39 -7.41
N ALA A 29 0.41 -13.22 -6.49
CA ALA A 29 -0.94 -13.11 -5.97
C ALA A 29 -1.19 -11.73 -5.33
N LEU A 30 -0.26 -11.26 -4.50
CA LEU A 30 -0.35 -9.95 -3.88
C LEU A 30 -0.40 -8.82 -4.93
N SER A 31 0.57 -8.79 -5.84
CA SER A 31 0.77 -7.63 -6.73
C SER A 31 -0.16 -7.62 -7.94
N LYS A 32 -0.38 -8.78 -8.55
CA LYS A 32 -1.14 -8.92 -9.81
C LYS A 32 -2.59 -9.34 -9.60
N VAL A 33 -2.93 -9.95 -8.47
CA VAL A 33 -4.32 -10.31 -8.16
C VAL A 33 -4.89 -9.33 -7.14
N LEU A 34 -4.47 -9.39 -5.87
CA LEU A 34 -5.09 -8.61 -4.80
C LEU A 34 -5.03 -7.11 -5.07
N VAL A 35 -3.82 -6.54 -5.22
CA VAL A 35 -3.62 -5.10 -5.40
C VAL A 35 -4.35 -4.59 -6.64
N THR A 36 -4.29 -5.32 -7.74
CA THR A 36 -4.96 -4.92 -8.99
C THR A 36 -6.48 -4.86 -8.81
N GLN A 37 -7.06 -5.81 -8.07
CA GLN A 37 -8.51 -5.87 -7.84
C GLN A 37 -9.01 -4.79 -6.86
N ILE A 38 -8.26 -4.49 -5.79
CA ILE A 38 -8.69 -3.51 -4.77
C ILE A 38 -8.41 -2.06 -5.18
N ARG A 39 -7.50 -1.82 -6.14
CA ARG A 39 -7.04 -0.47 -6.47
C ARG A 39 -8.16 0.50 -6.85
N PRO A 40 -9.10 0.17 -7.75
CA PRO A 40 -10.17 1.10 -8.13
C PRO A 40 -11.05 1.48 -6.94
N PHE A 41 -11.34 0.54 -6.05
CA PHE A 41 -12.13 0.79 -4.85
C PHE A 41 -11.40 1.74 -3.89
N VAL A 42 -10.12 1.50 -3.63
CA VAL A 42 -9.31 2.36 -2.74
C VAL A 42 -9.20 3.77 -3.32
N GLU A 43 -8.95 3.91 -4.62
CA GLU A 43 -8.90 5.23 -5.26
C GLU A 43 -10.22 5.99 -5.07
N GLN A 44 -11.36 5.31 -5.29
CA GLN A 44 -12.68 5.89 -5.14
C GLN A 44 -12.93 6.38 -3.71
N GLU A 45 -12.61 5.59 -2.68
CA GLU A 45 -12.80 5.98 -1.28
C GLU A 45 -11.86 7.10 -0.86
N VAL A 46 -10.59 7.07 -1.29
CA VAL A 46 -9.63 8.15 -1.06
C VAL A 46 -10.11 9.45 -1.73
N GLN A 47 -10.67 9.37 -2.94
CA GLN A 47 -11.23 10.53 -3.63
C GLN A 47 -12.42 11.12 -2.88
N LYS A 48 -13.34 10.30 -2.35
CA LYS A 48 -14.46 10.76 -1.52
C LYS A 48 -13.98 11.51 -0.29
N GLU A 49 -13.00 10.97 0.42
CA GLU A 49 -12.41 11.59 1.61
C GLU A 49 -11.74 12.92 1.28
N TYR A 50 -10.96 12.97 0.18
CA TYR A 50 -10.34 14.19 -0.30
C TYR A 50 -11.37 15.28 -0.65
N VAL A 51 -12.46 14.92 -1.34
CA VAL A 51 -13.54 15.87 -1.68
C VAL A 51 -14.19 16.42 -0.41
N SER A 52 -14.46 15.55 0.58
CA SER A 52 -15.01 15.94 1.88
C SER A 52 -14.09 16.94 2.62
N LEU A 53 -12.79 16.67 2.67
CA LEU A 53 -11.80 17.56 3.29
C LEU A 53 -11.58 18.85 2.50
N SER A 54 -11.68 18.80 1.18
CA SER A 54 -11.63 19.99 0.35
C SER A 54 -12.77 20.94 0.66
N ALA A 55 -13.98 20.41 0.88
CA ALA A 55 -15.15 21.21 1.25
C ALA A 55 -15.09 21.73 2.69
N SER A 56 -14.71 20.88 3.65
CA SER A 56 -14.79 21.20 5.08
C SER A 56 -13.58 21.96 5.63
N HIS A 57 -12.38 21.72 5.08
CA HIS A 57 -11.11 22.26 5.60
C HIS A 57 -10.31 23.05 4.57
N SER A 58 -10.83 23.19 3.34
CA SER A 58 -10.16 23.89 2.23
C SER A 58 -8.74 23.39 1.98
N ILE A 59 -8.50 22.07 2.15
CA ILE A 59 -7.14 21.48 2.10
C ILE A 59 -6.41 21.75 0.77
N HIS A 60 -7.17 21.97 -0.30
CA HIS A 60 -6.69 22.31 -1.64
C HIS A 60 -6.14 23.75 -1.78
N THR A 61 -6.45 24.65 -0.84
CA THR A 61 -5.99 26.06 -0.85
C THR A 61 -5.24 26.47 0.42
N GLN A 62 -4.89 25.53 1.29
CA GLN A 62 -4.24 25.82 2.56
C GLN A 62 -2.87 26.48 2.38
N SER A 63 -2.59 27.46 3.23
CA SER A 63 -1.27 28.03 3.39
C SER A 63 -0.39 27.14 4.27
N THR A 64 0.91 27.32 4.17
CA THR A 64 1.91 26.58 4.95
C THR A 64 1.71 26.68 6.46
N SER A 65 1.34 27.87 6.95
CA SER A 65 1.09 28.15 8.37
C SER A 65 -0.27 27.61 8.84
N GLY A 66 -1.29 27.62 7.98
CA GLY A 66 -2.65 27.19 8.27
C GLY A 66 -2.96 25.74 7.90
N ARG A 67 -1.97 24.96 7.46
CA ARG A 67 -2.20 23.59 6.98
C ARG A 67 -2.80 22.67 8.04
N LEU A 68 -3.66 21.76 7.60
CA LEU A 68 -4.18 20.67 8.42
C LEU A 68 -3.04 19.71 8.73
N LYS A 69 -2.63 19.62 10.00
CA LYS A 69 -1.47 18.79 10.39
C LYS A 69 -1.83 17.32 10.62
N HIS A 70 -3.08 17.04 11.02
CA HIS A 70 -3.53 15.71 11.42
C HIS A 70 -4.91 15.41 10.84
N TRP A 71 -5.09 14.19 10.29
CA TRP A 71 -6.41 13.68 9.91
C TRP A 71 -6.44 12.15 9.70
N PRO A 72 -6.70 11.34 10.73
CA PRO A 72 -6.47 11.62 12.15
C PRO A 72 -4.98 11.51 12.51
N THR A 73 -4.17 10.93 11.61
CA THR A 73 -2.73 10.77 11.78
C THR A 73 -1.98 11.97 11.20
N PHE A 74 -0.69 12.11 11.54
CA PHE A 74 0.14 13.19 11.03
C PHE A 74 0.26 13.12 9.49
N LEU A 75 -0.04 14.25 8.83
CA LEU A 75 -0.01 14.35 7.37
C LEU A 75 1.38 14.75 6.87
N LYS A 76 1.96 13.90 6.02
CA LYS A 76 3.33 14.02 5.51
C LYS A 76 3.41 14.92 4.28
N TYR A 77 3.31 16.24 4.49
CA TYR A 77 3.40 17.23 3.41
C TYR A 77 4.73 17.22 2.66
N GLU A 78 5.78 16.63 3.22
CA GLU A 78 7.03 16.38 2.50
C GLU A 78 6.83 15.54 1.22
N ASN A 79 5.76 14.77 1.13
CA ASN A 79 5.54 13.81 0.06
C ASN A 79 4.89 14.42 -1.19
N ILE A 80 4.49 15.69 -1.14
CA ILE A 80 3.79 16.37 -2.24
C ILE A 80 4.58 17.59 -2.72
N ASN A 81 4.23 18.10 -3.90
CA ASN A 81 4.73 19.36 -4.45
C ASN A 81 6.27 19.51 -4.50
N GLY A 82 7.01 18.39 -4.51
CA GLY A 82 8.48 18.40 -4.46
C GLY A 82 9.07 18.89 -3.14
N ASN A 83 8.28 18.90 -2.05
CA ASN A 83 8.71 19.41 -0.76
C ASN A 83 9.88 18.62 -0.14
N ASP A 84 10.09 17.36 -0.55
CA ASP A 84 11.22 16.54 -0.09
C ASP A 84 12.59 17.00 -0.64
N ALA A 85 12.61 17.84 -1.68
CA ALA A 85 13.83 18.41 -2.23
C ALA A 85 14.42 19.54 -1.36
N PHE A 86 13.65 20.10 -0.43
CA PHE A 86 14.16 21.17 0.42
C PHE A 86 15.20 20.65 1.43
N PRO A 87 16.29 21.41 1.67
CA PRO A 87 17.29 21.05 2.67
C PRO A 87 16.66 20.87 4.05
N ARG A 88 17.12 19.85 4.78
CA ARG A 88 16.73 19.64 6.16
C ARG A 88 17.33 20.71 7.07
N LEU A 89 16.60 21.04 8.13
CA LEU A 89 17.14 21.78 9.25
C LEU A 89 18.19 20.93 9.99
N PRO A 90 19.06 21.57 10.79
CA PRO A 90 19.93 20.84 11.72
C PRO A 90 19.13 19.80 12.52
N GLY A 91 19.63 18.55 12.52
CA GLY A 91 18.96 17.39 13.11
C GLY A 91 17.99 16.65 12.18
N GLY A 92 18.02 16.88 10.86
CA GLY A 92 17.28 16.09 9.85
C GLY A 92 15.79 16.42 9.71
N ARG A 93 15.30 17.41 10.46
CA ARG A 93 13.89 17.83 10.46
C ARG A 93 13.54 18.59 9.18
N TYR A 94 12.31 18.44 8.71
CA TYR A 94 11.80 19.25 7.61
C TYR A 94 11.55 20.69 8.06
N ASP A 95 11.92 21.65 7.20
CA ASP A 95 11.52 23.04 7.33
C ASP A 95 10.14 23.23 6.69
N TYR A 96 9.10 22.89 7.45
CA TYR A 96 7.73 23.01 6.96
C TYR A 96 7.35 24.42 6.54
N SER A 97 8.06 25.48 6.97
CA SER A 97 7.74 26.86 6.58
C SER A 97 7.96 27.16 5.09
N LYS A 98 8.71 26.30 4.40
CA LYS A 98 9.02 26.42 2.97
C LYS A 98 8.11 25.60 2.07
N PHE A 99 7.27 24.75 2.66
CA PHE A 99 6.48 23.78 1.91
C PHE A 99 5.31 24.45 1.20
N ASP A 100 5.05 24.01 -0.02
CA ASP A 100 3.75 24.17 -0.65
C ASP A 100 2.81 23.10 -0.08
N CYS A 101 1.87 23.52 0.76
CA CYS A 101 0.95 22.62 1.46
C CYS A 101 -0.41 22.47 0.77
N ARG A 102 -0.56 22.98 -0.45
CA ARG A 102 -1.81 22.80 -1.22
C ARG A 102 -1.94 21.35 -1.66
N VAL A 103 -3.03 20.70 -1.28
CA VAL A 103 -3.34 19.32 -1.68
C VAL A 103 -4.29 19.40 -2.87
N THR A 104 -3.76 19.37 -4.09
CA THR A 104 -4.52 19.75 -5.28
C THR A 104 -5.29 18.59 -5.93
N SER A 105 -5.03 17.36 -5.49
CA SER A 105 -5.62 16.14 -6.02
C SER A 105 -5.81 15.07 -4.94
N HIS A 106 -6.64 14.07 -5.22
CA HIS A 106 -6.76 12.88 -4.36
C HIS A 106 -5.46 12.05 -4.33
N VAL A 107 -4.62 12.17 -5.36
CA VAL A 107 -3.27 11.56 -5.38
C VAL A 107 -2.34 12.27 -4.40
N ASP A 108 -2.32 13.61 -4.38
CA ASP A 108 -1.57 14.37 -3.36
C ASP A 108 -2.05 14.01 -1.96
N PHE A 109 -3.37 13.91 -1.79
CA PHE A 109 -3.98 13.53 -0.52
C PHE A 109 -3.51 12.14 -0.08
N ALA A 110 -3.51 11.14 -0.98
CA ALA A 110 -3.00 9.80 -0.70
C ALA A 110 -1.53 9.82 -0.26
N LYS A 111 -0.70 10.62 -0.92
CA LYS A 111 0.74 10.74 -0.60
C LYS A 111 0.99 11.23 0.83
N LEU A 112 0.06 11.96 1.46
CA LEU A 112 0.20 12.41 2.84
C LEU A 112 0.22 11.26 3.87
N TYR A 113 -0.29 10.08 3.51
CA TYR A 113 -0.44 8.94 4.43
C TYR A 113 0.67 7.88 4.31
N VAL A 114 1.46 7.92 3.23
CA VAL A 114 2.48 6.90 2.96
C VAL A 114 3.87 7.37 3.38
N GLU A 115 4.83 6.45 3.50
CA GLU A 115 6.22 6.85 3.75
C GLU A 115 6.84 7.50 2.51
N ASN A 116 7.87 8.33 2.68
CA ASN A 116 8.45 9.11 1.57
C ASN A 116 8.95 8.23 0.39
N HIS A 117 9.48 7.04 0.70
CA HIS A 117 9.91 6.08 -0.33
C HIS A 117 8.74 5.46 -1.12
N MET A 118 7.52 5.47 -0.56
CA MET A 118 6.30 4.98 -1.21
C MET A 118 5.58 6.08 -2.01
N ALA A 119 5.85 7.35 -1.74
CA ALA A 119 5.10 8.50 -2.29
C ALA A 119 5.44 8.85 -3.76
N LYS A 120 6.08 7.95 -4.50
CA LYS A 120 6.60 8.22 -5.85
C LYS A 120 5.57 7.99 -6.97
N PHE A 121 4.40 7.44 -6.66
CA PHE A 121 3.30 7.26 -7.62
C PHE A 121 2.67 8.61 -8.02
N ASN A 122 2.17 8.75 -9.24
CA ASN A 122 1.44 9.96 -9.69
C ASN A 122 -0.02 9.68 -10.08
N ALA A 123 -0.43 8.42 -10.00
CA ALA A 123 -1.79 7.96 -10.18
C ALA A 123 -1.98 6.68 -9.36
N PHE A 124 -3.23 6.24 -9.22
CA PHE A 124 -3.54 4.89 -8.75
C PHE A 124 -3.36 3.92 -9.92
N ASP A 125 -2.12 3.66 -10.28
CA ASP A 125 -1.70 2.70 -11.30
C ASP A 125 -0.70 1.68 -10.72
N GLU A 126 0.10 1.03 -11.56
CA GLU A 126 1.11 0.08 -11.13
C GLU A 126 2.25 0.69 -10.29
N HIS A 127 2.44 2.01 -10.32
CA HIS A 127 3.42 2.71 -9.47
C HIS A 127 2.89 2.90 -8.04
N CYS A 128 1.57 2.89 -7.85
CA CYS A 128 0.95 2.78 -6.54
C CYS A 128 0.97 1.29 -6.12
N ASP A 129 2.15 0.86 -5.67
CA ASP A 129 2.46 -0.55 -5.43
C ASP A 129 1.76 -1.11 -4.18
N ALA A 130 1.99 -2.40 -3.91
CA ALA A 130 1.43 -3.08 -2.74
C ALA A 130 1.77 -2.38 -1.41
N SER A 131 2.95 -1.75 -1.32
CA SER A 131 3.36 -1.05 -0.10
C SER A 131 2.53 0.20 0.15
N ALA A 132 2.33 1.01 -0.89
CA ALA A 132 1.52 2.21 -0.84
C ALA A 132 0.05 1.86 -0.58
N MET A 133 -0.50 0.90 -1.34
CA MET A 133 -1.90 0.48 -1.22
C MET A 133 -2.28 -0.01 0.17
N LEU A 134 -1.46 -0.87 0.78
CA LEU A 134 -1.70 -1.36 2.14
C LEU A 134 -1.52 -0.26 3.19
N ALA A 135 -0.60 0.69 2.97
CA ALA A 135 -0.44 1.85 3.84
C ALA A 135 -1.67 2.78 3.79
N LEU A 136 -2.25 2.99 2.61
CA LEU A 136 -3.48 3.79 2.46
C LEU A 136 -4.66 3.14 3.19
N LEU A 137 -4.90 1.85 2.96
CA LEU A 137 -5.95 1.09 3.64
C LEU A 137 -5.83 1.13 5.17
N GLY A 138 -4.59 1.12 5.69
CA GLY A 138 -4.34 1.15 7.13
C GLY A 138 -4.42 2.54 7.79
N LYS A 139 -4.36 3.63 7.01
CA LYS A 139 -4.16 4.99 7.56
C LYS A 139 -5.18 6.04 7.12
N VAL A 140 -5.81 5.89 5.96
CA VAL A 140 -6.81 6.86 5.49
C VAL A 140 -8.12 6.63 6.27
N PRO A 141 -8.66 7.66 6.94
CA PRO A 141 -9.79 7.50 7.86
C PRO A 141 -11.09 6.97 7.27
N VAL A 142 -11.28 7.05 5.94
CA VAL A 142 -12.46 6.51 5.26
C VAL A 142 -12.60 5.00 5.44
N PHE A 143 -11.49 4.28 5.61
CA PHE A 143 -11.51 2.83 5.79
C PHE A 143 -11.84 2.45 7.23
N SER A 144 -12.76 1.49 7.37
CA SER A 144 -13.20 0.99 8.67
C SER A 144 -12.06 0.37 9.47
N ARG A 145 -12.24 0.25 10.80
CA ARG A 145 -11.24 -0.42 11.66
C ARG A 145 -10.97 -1.87 11.22
N ALA A 146 -12.00 -2.57 10.74
CA ALA A 146 -11.85 -3.94 10.25
C ALA A 146 -10.94 -4.00 9.01
N VAL A 147 -11.15 -3.09 8.05
CA VAL A 147 -10.28 -2.96 6.86
C VAL A 147 -8.85 -2.62 7.27
N GLN A 148 -8.67 -1.68 8.20
CA GLN A 148 -7.35 -1.28 8.67
C GLN A 148 -6.60 -2.45 9.33
N CYS A 149 -7.27 -3.25 10.16
CA CYS A 149 -6.67 -4.45 10.77
C CYS A 149 -6.27 -5.48 9.71
N ALA A 150 -7.18 -5.82 8.78
CA ALA A 150 -6.89 -6.79 7.74
C ALA A 150 -5.76 -6.32 6.79
N ALA A 151 -5.70 -5.02 6.51
CA ALA A 151 -4.60 -4.43 5.74
C ALA A 151 -3.26 -4.51 6.50
N ASP A 152 -3.27 -4.40 7.83
CA ASP A 152 -2.06 -4.57 8.63
C ASP A 152 -1.52 -6.00 8.58
N ASP A 153 -2.40 -7.00 8.66
CA ASP A 153 -2.03 -8.42 8.53
C ASP A 153 -1.36 -8.69 7.17
N VAL A 154 -2.00 -8.23 6.07
CA VAL A 154 -1.42 -8.37 4.72
C VAL A 154 -0.13 -7.55 4.56
N ARG A 155 -0.01 -6.40 5.24
CA ARG A 155 1.23 -5.60 5.26
C ARG A 155 2.37 -6.38 5.92
N GLN A 156 2.10 -7.10 7.01
CA GLN A 156 3.10 -7.96 7.64
C GLN A 156 3.52 -9.11 6.71
N ALA A 157 2.57 -9.75 6.02
CA ALA A 157 2.84 -10.76 5.00
C ALA A 157 3.71 -10.22 3.86
N ARG A 158 3.39 -9.02 3.33
CA ARG A 158 4.19 -8.34 2.31
C ARG A 158 5.60 -8.05 2.80
N ASN A 159 5.76 -7.63 4.05
CA ASN A 159 7.08 -7.36 4.61
C ASN A 159 7.92 -8.64 4.69
N ALA A 160 7.35 -9.76 5.16
CA ALA A 160 8.03 -11.05 5.15
C ALA A 160 8.45 -11.47 3.73
N TRP A 161 7.59 -11.22 2.74
CA TRP A 161 7.92 -11.45 1.33
C TRP A 161 9.07 -10.57 0.85
N ALA A 162 9.06 -9.27 1.15
CA ALA A 162 10.12 -8.36 0.72
C ALA A 162 11.50 -8.67 1.34
N HIS A 163 11.54 -9.26 2.54
CA HIS A 163 12.80 -9.62 3.21
C HIS A 163 13.38 -10.99 2.82
N CYS A 164 12.67 -11.78 2.01
CA CYS A 164 13.18 -12.99 1.35
C CYS A 164 13.74 -14.07 2.31
N VAL A 165 13.21 -14.20 3.53
CA VAL A 165 13.53 -15.31 4.42
C VAL A 165 12.75 -16.55 3.97
N PHE A 166 13.33 -17.36 3.08
CA PHE A 166 12.59 -18.45 2.42
C PHE A 166 12.04 -19.50 3.40
N SER A 167 12.71 -19.77 4.51
CA SER A 167 12.20 -20.72 5.52
C SER A 167 10.84 -20.34 6.12
N ASP A 168 10.45 -19.06 6.04
CA ASP A 168 9.15 -18.57 6.52
C ASP A 168 8.00 -18.92 5.55
N TRP A 169 8.32 -19.52 4.39
CA TRP A 169 7.38 -19.89 3.34
C TRP A 169 7.05 -21.39 3.37
N ASP A 170 7.06 -22.00 4.56
CA ASP A 170 6.53 -23.34 4.77
C ASP A 170 5.02 -23.40 4.45
N PRO A 171 4.43 -24.60 4.27
CA PRO A 171 3.03 -24.75 3.89
C PRO A 171 2.03 -24.04 4.83
N VAL A 172 2.29 -24.01 6.14
CA VAL A 172 1.39 -23.42 7.14
C VAL A 172 1.40 -21.91 7.03
N ASN A 173 2.59 -21.30 7.07
CA ASN A 173 2.75 -19.87 6.95
C ASN A 173 2.25 -19.36 5.59
N TYR A 174 2.58 -20.07 4.50
CA TYR A 174 2.08 -19.75 3.16
C TYR A 174 0.55 -19.72 3.10
N GLN A 175 -0.13 -20.75 3.61
CA GLN A 175 -1.59 -20.80 3.60
C GLN A 175 -2.20 -19.65 4.42
N GLN A 176 -1.62 -19.35 5.58
CA GLN A 176 -2.06 -18.24 6.42
C GLN A 176 -2.00 -16.89 5.68
N ARG A 177 -0.96 -16.65 4.86
CA ARG A 177 -0.84 -15.41 4.09
C ARG A 177 -1.94 -15.23 3.04
N PHE A 178 -2.45 -16.33 2.47
CA PHE A 178 -3.60 -16.26 1.57
C PHE A 178 -4.91 -15.99 2.31
N VAL A 179 -5.08 -16.54 3.51
CA VAL A 179 -6.22 -16.24 4.38
C VAL A 179 -6.25 -14.74 4.74
N GLU A 180 -5.09 -14.15 5.03
CA GLU A 180 -4.96 -12.71 5.29
C GLU A 180 -5.41 -11.88 4.08
N MET A 181 -5.00 -12.25 2.86
CA MET A 181 -5.44 -11.58 1.62
C MET A 181 -6.95 -11.74 1.38
N GLU A 182 -7.50 -12.92 1.63
CA GLU A 182 -8.93 -13.19 1.50
C GLU A 182 -9.75 -12.39 2.51
N ASN A 183 -9.29 -12.29 3.76
CA ASN A 183 -9.93 -11.49 4.81
C ASN A 183 -9.94 -10.01 4.45
N LEU A 184 -8.83 -9.49 3.89
CA LEU A 184 -8.81 -8.11 3.38
C LEU A 184 -9.83 -7.91 2.25
N ALA A 185 -9.87 -8.83 1.28
CA ALA A 185 -10.84 -8.74 0.18
C ALA A 185 -12.29 -8.76 0.70
N LYS A 186 -12.61 -9.62 1.67
CA LYS A 186 -13.93 -9.69 2.30
C LYS A 186 -14.28 -8.43 3.10
N ALA A 187 -13.30 -7.81 3.75
CA ALA A 187 -13.54 -6.59 4.53
C ALA A 187 -13.84 -5.35 3.68
N LEU A 188 -13.50 -5.39 2.38
CA LEU A 188 -13.74 -4.32 1.41
C LEU A 188 -15.10 -4.42 0.70
N VAL A 189 -15.84 -5.52 0.87
CA VAL A 189 -17.11 -5.83 0.20
C VAL A 189 -18.28 -5.77 1.18
#